data_AF-A0A9E1W2S4-F1
#
_entry.id   AF-A0A9E1W2S4-F1
#
_cell.length_a   1.000
_cell.length_b   1.000
_cell.length_c   1.000
_cell.angle_alpha   90.00
_cell.angle_beta   90.00
_cell.angle_gamma   90.00
#
_symmetry.space_group_name_H-M   'P 1'
#
loop_
_entity.id
_entity.type
_entity.pdbx_description
1 polymer ?
#
loop_
_entity_poly.entity_id
_entity_poly.type
_entity_poly.pdbx_seq_one_letter_code
_entity_poly.pdbx_strand_id
1 'polypeptide(L)' 'APELASKAIEIAGGRSMLRPSPLEQAYRDSRAGATMLPWSVEVCLDRLGRFDLYPESDRFNG' A
#
# COMPACT_ATOMS: atom_id res chain seq x y z
N ALA A 1 -2.85 -5.31 2.52
CA ALA A 1 -1.82 -5.91 1.64
C ALA A 1 -0.69 -6.59 2.40
N PRO A 2 0.06 -5.94 3.33
CA PRO A 2 1.20 -6.57 4.00
C PRO A 2 0.82 -7.75 4.90
N GLU A 3 -0.35 -7.70 5.55
CA GLU A 3 -0.85 -8.79 6.39
C GLU A 3 -1.08 -10.08 5.59
N LEU A 4 -1.69 -9.96 4.41
CA LEU A 4 -1.93 -11.11 3.53
C LEU A 4 -0.63 -11.74 3.03
N ALA A 5 0.33 -10.89 2.62
CA ALA A 5 1.64 -11.38 2.19
C ALA A 5 2.40 -12.05 3.34
N SER A 6 2.35 -11.47 4.54
CA SER A 6 2.92 -12.07 5.76
C SER A 6 2.30 -13.43 6.06
N LYS A 7 0.97 -13.53 5.98
CA LYS A 7 0.24 -14.80 6.19
C LYS A 7 0.60 -15.85 5.13
N ALA A 8 0.80 -15.44 3.89
CA ALA A 8 1.24 -16.35 2.83
C ALA A 8 2.65 -16.92 3.10
N ILE A 9 3.57 -16.11 3.62
CA ILE A 9 4.91 -16.57 4.05
C ILE A 9 4.81 -17.55 5.22
N GLU A 10 3.96 -17.27 6.21
CA GLU A 10 3.75 -18.15 7.37
C GLU A 10 3.24 -19.54 6.93
N ILE A 11 2.24 -19.57 6.04
CA ILE A 11 1.66 -20.83 5.52
C ILE A 11 2.65 -21.59 4.64
N ALA A 12 3.41 -20.90 3.79
CA ALA A 12 4.35 -21.52 2.87
C ALA A 12 5.69 -21.92 3.54
N GLY A 13 5.93 -21.44 4.76
CA GLY A 13 7.13 -21.71 5.55
C GLY A 13 8.41 -21.06 5.00
N GLY A 14 9.55 -21.36 5.61
CA GLY A 14 10.82 -20.65 5.37
C GLY A 14 11.36 -20.73 3.93
N ARG A 15 10.98 -21.75 3.16
CA ARG A 15 11.42 -21.89 1.76
C ARG A 15 10.81 -20.81 0.84
N SER A 16 9.66 -20.26 1.21
CA SER A 16 9.02 -19.15 0.50
C SER A 16 9.81 -17.84 0.56
N MET A 17 10.75 -17.72 1.51
CA MET A 17 11.65 -16.57 1.68
C MET A 17 12.98 -16.70 0.91
N LEU A 18 13.23 -17.83 0.23
CA LEU A 18 14.43 -18.00 -0.60
C LEU A 18 14.25 -17.32 -1.95
N ARG A 19 15.31 -16.73 -2.50
CA ARG A 19 15.27 -16.15 -3.86
C ARG A 19 15.60 -17.19 -4.95
N PRO A 20 14.97 -17.09 -6.13
CA PRO A 20 13.82 -16.24 -6.45
C PRO A 20 12.50 -16.94 -6.07
N SER A 21 11.71 -16.31 -5.20
CA SER A 21 10.36 -16.75 -4.83
C SER A 21 9.38 -15.60 -5.04
N PRO A 22 8.24 -15.83 -5.74
CA PRO A 22 7.21 -14.82 -5.89
C PRO A 22 6.65 -14.32 -4.54
N LEU A 23 6.61 -15.19 -3.52
CA LEU A 23 6.09 -14.81 -2.20
C LEU A 23 7.04 -13.87 -1.47
N GLU A 24 8.35 -14.09 -1.55
CA GLU A 24 9.36 -13.17 -0.97
C GLU A 24 9.30 -11.80 -1.66
N GLN A 25 9.16 -11.79 -2.98
CA GLN A 25 9.01 -10.57 -3.75
C GLN A 25 7.73 -9.82 -3.37
N ALA A 26 6.58 -10.49 -3.37
CA ALA A 26 5.30 -9.90 -3.00
C ALA A 26 5.32 -9.36 -1.57
N TYR A 27 5.96 -10.08 -0.63
CA TYR A 27 6.13 -9.61 0.75
C TYR A 27 6.96 -8.32 0.81
N ARG A 28 8.10 -8.24 0.11
CA ARG A 28 8.90 -7.00 0.04
C ARG A 28 8.12 -5.84 -0.56
N ASP A 29 7.46 -6.07 -1.70
CA ASP A 29 6.72 -5.03 -2.42
C ASP A 29 5.54 -4.53 -1.58
N SER A 30 4.85 -5.42 -0.86
CA SER A 30 3.74 -5.07 0.04
C SER A 30 4.13 -4.14 1.19
N ARG A 31 5.40 -4.17 1.63
CA ARG A 31 5.92 -3.26 2.66
C ARG A 31 6.31 -1.91 2.10
N ALA A 32 6.70 -1.85 0.84
CA ALA A 32 7.06 -0.60 0.16
C ALA A 32 5.83 0.13 -0.41
N GLY A 33 4.72 -0.56 -0.66
CA GLY A 33 3.52 0.04 -1.27
C GLY A 33 2.95 1.24 -0.52
N ALA A 34 3.08 1.29 0.80
CA ALA A 34 2.62 2.40 1.65
C ALA A 34 3.49 3.67 1.56
N THR A 35 4.71 3.58 1.01
CA THR A 35 5.63 4.72 0.85
C THR A 35 5.79 5.14 -0.61
N MET A 36 5.18 4.42 -1.55
CA MET A 36 5.27 4.72 -2.98
C MET A 36 4.33 5.86 -3.37
N LEU A 37 4.87 6.87 -4.05
CA LEU A 37 4.05 7.89 -4.70
C LEU A 37 3.28 7.28 -5.88
N PRO A 38 2.04 7.72 -6.17
CA PRO A 38 1.31 8.83 -5.56
C PRO A 38 0.38 8.42 -4.41
N TRP A 39 0.52 7.21 -3.87
CA TRP A 39 -0.40 6.62 -2.88
C TRP A 39 0.27 6.35 -1.54
N SER A 40 1.31 7.11 -1.21
CA SER A 40 1.91 7.00 0.12
C SER A 40 0.84 7.31 1.18
N VAL A 41 1.02 6.80 2.39
CA VAL A 41 0.06 7.00 3.48
C VAL A 41 -0.21 8.49 3.69
N GLU A 42 0.83 9.31 3.65
CA GLU A 42 0.73 10.76 3.81
C GLU A 42 -0.11 11.40 2.69
N VAL A 43 0.13 11.02 1.44
CA VAL A 43 -0.63 11.56 0.29
C VAL A 43 -2.09 11.09 0.32
N CYS A 44 -2.34 9.83 0.72
CA CYS A 44 -3.69 9.31 0.86
C CYS A 44 -4.48 10.04 1.95
N LEU A 45 -3.85 10.28 3.11
CA LEU A 45 -4.46 11.00 4.22
C LEU A 45 -4.71 12.47 3.88
N ASP A 46 -3.76 13.15 3.22
CA ASP A 46 -3.94 14.53 2.74
C ASP A 46 -5.12 14.63 1.76
N ARG A 47 -5.20 13.71 0.79
CA ARG A 47 -6.32 13.65 -0.14
C ARG A 47 -7.64 13.43 0.58
N LEU A 48 -7.73 12.44 1.48
CA LEU A 48 -8.95 12.16 2.22
C LEU A 48 -9.42 13.38 3.03
N GLY A 49 -8.50 14.05 3.73
CA GLY A 49 -8.82 15.27 4.49
C GLY A 49 -9.30 16.41 3.59
N ARG A 50 -8.72 16.60 2.41
CA ARG A 50 -9.19 17.59 1.43
C ARG A 50 -10.57 17.25 0.86
N PHE A 51 -10.85 15.99 0.55
CA PHE A 51 -12.15 15.56 0.03
C PHE A 51 -13.28 15.73 1.08
N ASP A 52 -12.97 15.53 2.36
CA ASP A 52 -13.93 15.71 3.46
C ASP A 52 -14.19 17.19 3.74
N LEU A 53 -13.14 18.02 3.76
CA LEU A 53 -13.23 19.44 4.14
C LEU A 53 -13.70 20.35 2.99
N TYR A 54 -13.40 20.01 1.73
CA TYR A 54 -13.77 20.78 0.55
C TYR A 54 -14.58 19.91 -0.42
N PRO A 55 -15.93 20.02 -0.42
CA PRO A 55 -16.76 19.28 -1.34
C PRO A 55 -16.43 19.63 -2.80
N GLU A 56 -16.65 18.68 -3.71
CA GLU A 56 -16.33 18.77 -5.15
C GLU A 56 -16.87 20.06 -5.83
N SER A 57 -17.92 20.67 -5.26
CA SER A 57 -18.53 21.93 -5.72
C SER A 57 -17.59 23.14 -5.68
N ASP A 58 -16.60 23.16 -4.79
CA ASP A 58 -15.60 24.24 -4.72
C ASP A 58 -14.44 24.05 -5.70
N ARG A 59 -14.36 22.89 -6.38
CA ARG A 59 -13.22 22.55 -7.25
C ARG A 59 -13.28 23.18 -8.65
N PHE A 60 -14.42 23.76 -9.03
CA PHE A 60 -14.65 24.40 -10.35
C PHE A 60 -14.99 25.89 -10.26
N ASN A 61 -14.88 26.51 -9.08
CA ASN A 61 -15.23 27.92 -8.86
C ASN A 61 -13.99 28.83 -8.92
N GLY A 62 -13.16 28.62 -9.96
CA GLY A 62 -11.95 29.37 -10.26
C GLY A 62 -11.51 29.17 -11.70
#